data_AF-A0A6I3CSA0-F1
#
_entry.id   AF-A0A6I3CSA0-F1
#
_cell.length_a   1.000
_cell.length_b   1.000
_cell.length_c   1.000
_cell.angle_alpha   90.00
_cell.angle_beta   90.00
_cell.angle_gamma   90.00
#
_symmetry.space_group_name_H-M   'P 1'
#
loop_
_entity.id
_entity.type
_entity.pdbx_description
1 polymer ?
#
loop_
_entity_poly.entity_id
_entity_poly.type
_entity_poly.pdbx_seq_one_letter_code
_entity_poly.pdbx_strand_id
1 'polypeptide(L)'
;MSIELLFDQIQSLLESSNPRTIIGIVGKPGAGKSTVVAKIAERFSPNEVCVIPMDGYHLSNEELFELGRRDRKGAPDTFDIAAFTELIKRVKQDHISEH
;
A
#
# COMPACT_ATOMS: atom_id res chain seq x y z
N MET A 1 -11.78 -15.82 -5.45
CA MET A 1 -10.32 -16.08 -5.42
C MET A 1 -9.97 -16.47 -4.00
N SER A 2 -9.46 -17.69 -3.76
CA SER A 2 -9.02 -18.06 -2.42
C SER A 2 -7.69 -17.36 -2.11
N ILE A 3 -7.35 -17.27 -0.83
CA ILE A 3 -6.14 -16.57 -0.41
C ILE A 3 -4.87 -17.32 -0.80
N GLU A 4 -4.98 -18.63 -0.95
CA GLU A 4 -3.92 -19.53 -1.42
C GLU A 4 -3.53 -19.18 -2.86
N LEU A 5 -4.50 -19.06 -3.77
CA LEU A 5 -4.24 -18.67 -5.15
C LEU A 5 -3.55 -17.30 -5.25
N LEU A 6 -3.94 -16.36 -4.39
CA LEU A 6 -3.32 -15.03 -4.34
C LEU A 6 -1.88 -15.11 -3.84
N PHE A 7 -1.61 -15.95 -2.84
CA PHE A 7 -0.26 -16.16 -2.35
C PHE A 7 0.65 -16.78 -3.42
N ASP A 8 0.16 -17.77 -4.16
CA ASP A 8 0.92 -18.42 -5.25
C ASP A 8 1.26 -17.40 -6.36
N GLN A 9 0.32 -16.51 -6.70
CA GLN A 9 0.58 -15.41 -7.64
C GLN A 9 1.66 -14.45 -7.14
N ILE A 10 1.65 -14.14 -5.85
CA ILE A 10 2.67 -13.28 -5.23
C ILE A 10 4.03 -13.97 -5.28
N GLN A 11 4.12 -15.26 -4.93
CA GLN A 11 5.36 -16.02 -5.00
C GLN A 11 5.94 -16.05 -6.41
N SER A 12 5.12 -16.30 -7.43
CA SER A 12 5.56 -16.26 -8.83
C SER A 12 6.10 -14.88 -9.25
N LEU A 13 5.54 -13.78 -8.72
CA LEU A 13 6.08 -12.44 -8.96
C LEU A 13 7.41 -12.20 -8.25
N LEU A 14 7.62 -12.80 -7.08
CA LEU A 14 8.87 -12.70 -6.31
C LEU A 14 10.01 -13.53 -6.92
N GLU A 15 9.70 -14.62 -7.62
CA GLU A 15 10.68 -15.43 -8.36
C GLU A 15 11.26 -14.73 -9.59
N SER A 16 10.59 -13.66 -10.08
CA SER A 16 11.19 -12.79 -11.09
C SER A 16 12.41 -12.07 -10.49
N SER A 17 13.47 -11.83 -11.28
CA SER A 17 14.78 -11.32 -10.82
C SER A 17 14.77 -9.86 -10.30
N ASN A 18 13.69 -9.40 -9.69
CA ASN A 18 13.50 -8.05 -9.20
C ASN A 18 13.84 -7.99 -7.71
N PRO A 19 14.73 -7.08 -7.25
CA PRO A 19 15.14 -7.01 -5.85
C PRO A 19 14.02 -6.59 -4.89
N ARG A 20 12.92 -6.03 -5.41
CA ARG A 20 11.73 -5.65 -4.63
C ARG A 20 10.49 -5.62 -5.50
N THR A 21 9.40 -6.22 -5.01
CA THR A 21 8.10 -6.24 -5.68
C THR A 21 7.09 -5.39 -4.90
N ILE A 22 6.35 -4.52 -5.60
CA ILE A 22 5.30 -3.69 -5.02
C ILE A 22 3.95 -4.19 -5.55
N ILE A 23 3.05 -4.57 -4.64
CA ILE A 23 1.71 -5.07 -4.97
C ILE A 23 0.67 -4.08 -4.46
N GLY A 24 -0.10 -3.50 -5.39
CA GLY A 24 -1.22 -2.62 -5.06
C GLY A 24 -2.49 -3.43 -4.78
N ILE A 25 -3.05 -3.30 -3.58
CA ILE A 25 -4.33 -3.95 -3.21
C ILE A 25 -5.42 -2.88 -3.18
N VAL A 26 -6.31 -2.91 -4.18
CA VAL A 26 -7.34 -1.89 -4.42
C VAL A 26 -8.73 -2.52 -4.28
N GLY A 27 -9.69 -1.74 -3.79
CA GLY A 27 -11.06 -2.19 -3.60
C GLY A 27 -11.88 -1.19 -2.80
N LYS A 28 -13.21 -1.32 -2.89
CA LYS A 28 -14.16 -0.42 -2.22
C LYS A 28 -13.94 -0.35 -0.69
N PRO A 29 -14.36 0.72 -0.01
CA PRO A 29 -14.47 0.74 1.44
C PRO A 29 -15.24 -0.48 1.95
N GLY A 30 -14.80 -1.08 3.05
CA GLY A 30 -15.43 -2.28 3.62
C GLY A 30 -15.20 -3.59 2.86
N ALA A 31 -14.47 -3.61 1.74
CA ALA A 31 -14.25 -4.82 0.94
C ALA A 31 -13.30 -5.86 1.58
N GLY A 32 -12.86 -5.68 2.83
CA GLY A 32 -11.99 -6.63 3.53
C GLY A 32 -10.51 -6.63 3.10
N LYS A 33 -10.04 -5.57 2.42
CA LYS A 33 -8.64 -5.44 1.95
C LYS A 33 -7.63 -5.68 3.08
N SER A 34 -7.81 -5.03 4.22
CA SER A 34 -6.91 -5.16 5.38
C SER A 34 -6.87 -6.59 5.91
N THR A 35 -7.98 -7.33 5.84
CA THR A 35 -8.04 -8.75 6.22
C THR A 35 -7.22 -9.62 5.27
N VAL A 36 -7.33 -9.38 3.96
CA VAL A 36 -6.54 -10.10 2.95
C VAL A 36 -5.05 -9.77 3.10
N VAL A 37 -4.70 -8.50 3.25
CA VAL A 37 -3.32 -8.03 3.48
C VAL A 37 -2.71 -8.68 4.71
N ALA A 38 -3.42 -8.69 5.84
CA ALA A 38 -2.92 -9.29 7.08
C ALA A 38 -2.62 -10.78 6.92
N LYS A 39 -3.56 -11.54 6.35
CA LYS A 39 -3.38 -12.99 6.12
C LYS A 39 -2.26 -13.32 5.12
N ILE A 40 -1.98 -12.44 4.15
CA ILE A 40 -0.84 -12.59 3.25
C ILE A 40 0.45 -12.29 4.02
N ALA A 41 0.50 -11.19 4.77
CA ALA A 41 1.68 -10.78 5.52
C ALA A 41 2.11 -11.82 6.57
N GLU A 42 1.16 -12.52 7.20
CA GLU A 42 1.41 -13.63 8.13
C GLU A 42 2.18 -14.82 7.50
N ARG A 43 2.23 -14.92 6.17
CA ARG A 43 2.98 -15.96 5.45
C ARG A 43 4.46 -15.61 5.23
N PHE A 44 4.85 -14.37 5.51
CA PHE A 44 6.22 -13.87 5.33
C PHE A 44 6.87 -13.63 6.69
N SER A 45 8.20 -13.68 6.75
CA SER A 45 8.94 -13.26 7.94
C SER A 45 8.76 -11.75 8.16
N PRO A 46 8.84 -11.24 9.40
CA PRO A 46 8.59 -9.82 9.71
C PRO A 46 9.43 -8.80 8.91
N ASN A 47 10.58 -9.22 8.37
CA ASN A 47 11.50 -8.35 7.62
C ASN A 47 11.36 -8.49 6.09
N GLU A 48 10.52 -9.41 5.60
CA GLU A 48 10.35 -9.67 4.16
C GLU A 48 9.20 -8.87 3.55
N VAL A 49 8.25 -8.42 4.36
CA VAL A 49 7.05 -7.72 3.90
C VAL A 49 6.82 -6.43 4.70
N CYS A 50 6.43 -5.37 3.99
CA CYS A 50 6.01 -4.11 4.59
C CYS A 50 4.62 -3.74 4.06
N VAL A 51 3.71 -3.35 4.95
CA VAL A 51 2.37 -2.87 4.59
C VAL A 51 2.34 -1.36 4.65
N ILE A 52 2.03 -0.73 3.52
CA ILE A 52 1.94 0.73 3.40
C ILE A 52 0.47 1.11 3.18
N PRO A 53 -0.24 1.61 4.22
CA PRO A 53 -1.60 2.07 4.06
C PRO A 53 -1.65 3.45 3.38
N MET A 54 -2.51 3.60 2.37
CA MET A 54 -2.77 4.90 1.75
C MET A 54 -3.50 5.86 2.70
N ASP A 55 -4.24 5.35 3.69
CA ASP A 55 -5.03 6.17 4.62
C ASP A 55 -4.19 7.14 5.46
N GLY A 56 -2.89 6.86 5.66
CA GLY A 56 -1.95 7.78 6.31
C GLY A 56 -1.63 9.03 5.50
N TYR A 57 -2.07 9.10 4.24
CA TYR A 57 -1.85 10.20 3.31
C TYR A 57 -3.12 11.04 3.07
N HIS A 58 -4.12 10.95 3.93
CA HIS A 58 -5.21 11.93 3.93
C HIS A 58 -4.65 13.31 4.30
N LEU A 59 -5.14 14.35 3.63
CA LEU A 59 -4.96 15.71 4.09
C LEU A 59 -5.55 15.88 5.49
N SER A 60 -4.95 16.80 6.27
CA SER A 60 -5.44 17.11 7.60
C SER A 60 -6.87 17.67 7.55
N ASN A 61 -7.58 17.58 8.67
CA ASN A 61 -8.93 18.16 8.75
C ASN A 61 -8.92 19.68 8.57
N GLU A 62 -7.81 20.34 8.90
CA GLU A 62 -7.62 21.79 8.73
C GLU A 62 -7.46 22.13 7.25
N GLU A 63 -6.54 21.48 6.54
CA GLU A 63 -6.38 21.65 5.08
C GLU A 63 -7.68 21.34 4.33
N LEU A 64 -8.39 20.27 4.71
CA LEU A 64 -9.67 19.94 4.08
C LEU A 64 -10.76 20.98 4.38
N PHE A 65 -10.70 21.66 5.52
CA PHE A 65 -11.62 22.74 5.83
C PHE A 65 -11.33 23.97 4.95
N GLU A 66 -10.05 24.36 4.84
CA GLU A 66 -9.63 25.47 3.98
C GLU A 66 -9.96 25.23 2.50
N LEU A 67 -9.84 23.98 2.03
CA LEU A 67 -10.18 23.58 0.67
C LEU A 67 -11.69 23.40 0.44
N GLY A 68 -12.52 23.47 1.48
CA GLY A 68 -13.96 23.22 1.38
C GLY A 68 -14.32 21.77 1.01
N ARG A 69 -13.50 20.78 1.44
CA ARG A 69 -13.63 19.36 1.08
C ARG A 69 -13.80 18.42 2.28
N ARG A 70 -13.98 18.96 3.48
CA ARG A 70 -14.06 18.18 4.72
C ARG A 70 -15.19 17.15 4.73
N ASP A 71 -16.32 17.47 4.11
CA ASP A 71 -17.52 16.65 3.99
C ASP A 71 -17.34 15.42 3.10
N ARG A 72 -16.36 15.46 2.20
CA ARG A 72 -16.06 14.39 1.23
C ARG A 72 -14.75 13.66 1.50
N LYS A 73 -14.27 13.68 2.76
CA LYS A 73 -13.06 12.97 3.18
C LYS A 73 -13.08 11.51 2.71
N GLY A 74 -11.99 11.08 2.07
CA GLY A 74 -11.88 9.78 1.41
C GLY A 74 -12.09 9.82 -0.11
N ALA A 75 -12.50 10.96 -0.68
CA ALA A 75 -12.46 11.18 -2.13
C ALA A 75 -11.01 11.39 -2.64
N PRO A 76 -10.70 11.12 -3.91
CA PRO A 76 -9.34 11.20 -4.45
C PRO A 76 -8.64 12.55 -4.21
N ASP A 77 -9.40 13.65 -4.22
CA ASP A 77 -8.93 15.02 -4.02
C ASP A 77 -8.73 15.41 -2.54
N THR A 78 -8.84 14.43 -1.63
CA THR A 78 -8.64 14.59 -0.17
C THR A 78 -7.35 13.90 0.33
N PHE A 79 -6.53 13.39 -0.58
CA PHE A 79 -5.25 12.76 -0.29
C PHE A 79 -4.09 13.58 -0.82
N ASP A 80 -2.97 13.54 -0.09
CA ASP A 80 -1.67 13.95 -0.63
C ASP A 80 -1.09 12.83 -1.51
N ILE A 81 -1.52 12.84 -2.77
CA ILE A 81 -1.08 11.87 -3.79
C ILE A 81 0.41 12.05 -4.10
N ALA A 82 0.93 13.28 -4.01
CA ALA A 82 2.32 13.59 -4.31
C ALA A 82 3.25 12.91 -3.30
N ALA A 83 3.00 13.10 -2.00
CA ALA A 83 3.77 12.48 -0.94
C ALA A 83 3.66 10.95 -0.96
N PHE A 84 2.47 10.40 -1.22
CA PHE A 84 2.31 8.95 -1.33
C PHE A 84 3.11 8.39 -2.51
N THR A 85 3.05 9.03 -3.67
CA THR A 85 3.80 8.60 -4.86
C THR A 85 5.31 8.71 -4.65
N GLU A 86 5.78 9.74 -3.95
CA GLU A 86 7.18 9.90 -3.58
C GLU A 86 7.65 8.77 -2.65
N LEU A 87 6.86 8.40 -1.64
CA LEU A 87 7.14 7.24 -0.79
C LEU A 87 7.30 5.97 -1.65
N ILE A 88 6.35 5.68 -2.52
CA ILE A 88 6.38 4.46 -3.34
C ILE A 88 7.61 4.45 -4.27
N LYS A 89 8.00 5.60 -4.84
CA LYS A 89 9.23 5.73 -5.63
C LYS A 89 10.48 5.42 -4.80
N ARG A 90 10.58 6.01 -3.60
CA ARG A 90 11.69 5.75 -2.68
C ARG A 90 11.75 4.29 -2.27
N VAL A 91 10.62 3.70 -1.87
CA VAL A 91 10.52 2.27 -1.54
C VAL A 91 10.93 1.40 -2.73
N LYS A 92 10.65 1.79 -3.97
CA LYS A 92 11.10 1.01 -5.14
C LYS A 92 12.62 1.08 -5.35
N GLN A 93 13.24 2.22 -5.04
CA GLN A 93 14.65 2.52 -5.31
C GLN A 93 15.59 2.17 -4.16
N ASP A 94 15.11 2.12 -2.91
CA ASP A 94 15.93 1.81 -1.74
C ASP A 94 16.40 0.35 -1.80
N HIS A 95 17.52 0.11 -2.47
CA HIS A 95 18.23 -1.14 -2.39
C HIS A 95 19.08 -1.11 -1.12
N ILE A 96 18.87 -2.06 -0.20
CA ILE A 96 19.81 -2.26 0.90
C ILE A 96 21.14 -2.57 0.24
N SER A 97 22.06 -1.60 0.27
CA SER A 97 23.43 -1.81 -0.13
C SER A 97 24.08 -2.53 1.05
N GLU A 98 24.28 -3.83 0.94
CA GLU A 98 25.15 -4.53 1.90
C GLU A 98 26.56 -3.90 1.80
N HIS A 99 27.10 -3.49 2.94
CA HIS A 99 28.53 -3.29 3.15
C HIS A 99 29.02 -4.46 3.99
#